data_AF-A0A0X3TD85-F1
#
_entry.id   AF-A0A0X3TD85-F1
#
_cell.length_a   1.000
_cell.length_b   1.000
_cell.length_c   1.000
_cell.angle_alpha   90.00
_cell.angle_beta   90.00
_cell.angle_gamma   90.00
#
_symmetry.space_group_name_H-M   'P 1'
#
loop_
_entity.id
_entity.type
_entity.pdbx_description
1 polymer ?
#
loop_
_entity_poly.entity_id
_entity_poly.type
_entity_poly.pdbx_seq_one_letter_code
_entity_poly.pdbx_strand_id
1 'polypeptide(L)'
;MNMHVYLPIAEVSVSPFVLLGIGALVGVLSGMFGVGGGFLITPLLFLIGIPPAVAVATSANQVVASSFSGVLAHFKKRTVDLRMGGVLGAQLGTQIGARLKAEQLRILLSLLVLAVSAKIAFELLQQPVDLLNLSEPEGH
;
A
#
# COMPACT_ATOMS: atom_id res chain seq x y z
N MET A 1 -28.79 8.79 7.41
CA MET A 1 -29.06 7.76 6.38
C MET A 1 -28.06 6.63 6.56
N ASN A 2 -28.42 5.55 7.25
CA ASN A 2 -27.57 4.36 7.40
C ASN A 2 -27.64 3.52 6.13
N MET A 3 -26.85 3.90 5.12
CA MET A 3 -26.73 3.13 3.89
C MET A 3 -25.60 2.11 4.09
N HIS A 4 -25.95 0.89 4.52
CA HIS A 4 -25.02 -0.23 4.57
C HIS A 4 -25.16 -1.04 3.29
N VAL A 5 -24.05 -1.23 2.58
CA VAL A 5 -23.99 -2.09 1.39
C VAL A 5 -23.55 -3.46 1.86
N TYR A 6 -24.39 -4.45 1.65
CA TYR A 6 -24.04 -5.85 1.90
C TYR A 6 -23.08 -6.31 0.82
N LEU A 7 -21.87 -6.70 1.21
CA LEU A 7 -20.92 -7.32 0.29
C LEU A 7 -21.13 -8.84 0.29
N PRO A 8 -21.76 -9.43 -0.74
CA PRO A 8 -22.07 -10.86 -0.76
C PRO A 8 -20.82 -11.76 -0.80
N ILE A 9 -19.69 -11.19 -1.23
CA ILE A 9 -18.40 -11.90 -1.30
C ILE A 9 -17.66 -11.86 0.05
N ALA A 10 -17.95 -10.86 0.89
CA ALA A 10 -17.31 -10.67 2.20
C ALA A 10 -18.23 -11.04 3.37
N GLU A 11 -19.52 -11.27 3.13
CA GLU A 11 -20.58 -11.48 4.15
C GLU A 11 -20.64 -10.39 5.23
N VAL A 12 -20.18 -9.18 4.92
CA VAL A 12 -20.13 -8.04 5.84
C VAL A 12 -20.88 -6.84 5.26
N SER A 13 -21.61 -6.14 6.12
CA SER A 13 -22.37 -4.91 5.82
C SER A 13 -21.57 -3.65 6.14
N VAL A 14 -20.79 -3.18 5.16
CA VAL A 14 -19.96 -1.96 5.31
C VAL A 14 -20.66 -0.77 4.66
N SER A 15 -20.49 0.43 5.23
CA SER A 15 -20.98 1.64 4.57
C SER A 15 -20.09 1.97 3.35
N PRO A 16 -20.68 2.33 2.19
CA PRO A 16 -19.91 2.63 0.99
C PRO A 16 -19.03 3.87 1.16
N PHE A 17 -19.46 4.82 2.00
CA PHE A 17 -18.68 6.02 2.34
C PHE A 17 -17.37 5.70 3.05
N VAL A 18 -17.34 4.69 3.93
CA VAL A 18 -16.11 4.26 4.62
C VAL A 18 -15.15 3.62 3.62
N LEU A 19 -15.64 2.73 2.74
CA LEU A 19 -14.82 2.13 1.69
C LEU A 19 -14.21 3.19 0.75
N LEU A 20 -15.01 4.18 0.36
CA LEU A 20 -14.58 5.27 -0.53
C LEU A 20 -13.56 6.19 0.17
N GLY A 21 -13.78 6.52 1.44
CA GLY A 21 -12.84 7.30 2.24
C GLY A 21 -11.50 6.60 2.44
N ILE A 22 -11.52 5.31 2.76
CA ILE A 22 -10.30 4.50 2.91
C ILE A 22 -9.57 4.36 1.58
N GLY A 23 -10.29 4.07 0.49
CA GLY A 23 -9.71 3.97 -0.85
C GLY A 23 -9.05 5.27 -1.29
N ALA A 24 -9.69 6.41 -1.05
CA ALA A 24 -9.15 7.73 -1.37
C ALA A 24 -7.91 8.06 -0.53
N LEU A 25 -7.98 7.87 0.79
CA LEU A 25 -6.86 8.14 1.70
C LEU A 25 -5.65 7.27 1.35
N VAL A 26 -5.86 5.95 1.20
CA VAL A 26 -4.81 5.01 0.83
C VAL A 26 -4.28 5.32 -0.56
N GLY A 27 -5.12 5.70 -1.51
CA GLY A 27 -4.71 6.08 -2.86
C GLY A 27 -3.76 7.29 -2.88
N VAL A 28 -4.08 8.34 -2.11
CA VAL A 28 -3.24 9.53 -1.98
C VAL A 28 -1.90 9.18 -1.32
N LEU A 29 -1.94 8.52 -0.15
CA LEU A 29 -0.73 8.12 0.56
C LEU A 29 0.15 7.20 -0.29
N SER A 30 -0.45 6.20 -0.94
CA SER A 30 0.23 5.30 -1.86
C SER A 30 0.86 6.03 -3.03
N GLY A 31 0.16 7.01 -3.62
CA GLY A 31 0.67 7.81 -4.73
C GLY A 31 1.91 8.60 -4.33
N MET A 32 1.93 9.14 -3.10
CA MET A 32 3.09 9.87 -2.56
C MET A 32 4.30 8.96 -2.34
N PHE A 33 4.09 7.76 -1.78
CA PHE A 33 5.19 6.83 -1.51
C PHE A 33 5.60 5.98 -2.74
N GLY A 34 4.77 5.92 -3.79
CA GLY A 34 5.05 5.16 -5.01
C GLY A 34 5.01 3.64 -4.87
N VAL A 35 4.54 3.10 -3.73
CA VAL A 35 4.63 1.66 -3.38
C VAL A 35 3.40 0.84 -3.80
N GLY A 36 2.40 1.45 -4.46
CA GLY A 36 1.24 0.75 -5.01
C GLY A 36 0.12 0.34 -4.04
N GLY A 37 0.15 0.81 -2.79
CA GLY A 37 -1.02 0.96 -1.90
C GLY A 37 -1.59 -0.33 -1.29
N GLY A 38 -1.28 -1.47 -1.91
CA GLY A 38 -1.71 -2.80 -1.46
C GLY A 38 -1.27 -3.13 -0.04
N PHE A 39 -0.13 -2.61 0.40
CA PHE A 39 0.39 -2.82 1.75
C PHE A 39 -0.43 -2.12 2.85
N LEU A 40 -1.16 -1.04 2.51
CA LEU A 40 -2.03 -0.31 3.42
C LEU A 40 -3.47 -0.81 3.35
N ILE A 41 -3.99 -1.05 2.13
CA ILE A 41 -5.40 -1.43 1.99
C ILE A 41 -5.68 -2.81 2.57
N THR A 42 -4.75 -3.75 2.42
CA THR A 42 -4.89 -5.12 2.93
C THR A 42 -5.12 -5.16 4.45
N PRO A 43 -4.23 -4.59 5.30
CA PRO A 43 -4.44 -4.55 6.74
C PRO A 43 -5.66 -3.71 7.15
N LEU A 44 -5.97 -2.61 6.43
CA LEU A 44 -7.16 -1.82 6.73
C LEU A 44 -8.45 -2.59 6.49
N LEU A 45 -8.56 -3.33 5.38
CA LEU A 45 -9.73 -4.18 5.10
C LEU A 45 -9.85 -5.32 6.13
N PHE A 46 -8.72 -5.89 6.57
CA PHE A 46 -8.70 -6.87 7.66
C PHE A 46 -9.28 -6.32 8.96
N LEU A 47 -8.91 -5.09 9.35
CA LEU A 47 -9.42 -4.45 10.57
C LEU A 47 -10.93 -4.18 10.53
N ILE A 48 -11.50 -4.03 9.33
CA ILE A 48 -12.94 -3.84 9.12
C ILE A 48 -13.70 -5.19 9.14
N GLY A 49 -12.98 -6.30 9.28
CA GLY A 49 -13.56 -7.65 9.35
C GLY A 49 -13.79 -8.29 7.98
N ILE A 50 -13.22 -7.74 6.90
CA ILE A 50 -13.34 -8.33 5.56
C ILE A 50 -12.48 -9.61 5.51
N PRO A 51 -12.99 -10.72 4.94
CA PRO A 51 -12.26 -11.96 4.86
C PRO A 51 -10.90 -11.84 4.13
N PRO A 52 -9.88 -12.58 4.57
CA PRO A 52 -8.52 -12.53 4.00
C PRO A 52 -8.45 -12.68 2.49
N ALA A 53 -9.20 -13.63 1.94
CA ALA A 53 -9.20 -13.93 0.52
C ALA A 53 -9.65 -12.70 -0.31
N VAL A 54 -10.67 -11.99 0.18
CA VAL A 54 -11.23 -10.81 -0.49
C VAL A 54 -10.28 -9.63 -0.39
N ALA A 55 -9.76 -9.36 0.81
CA ALA A 55 -8.81 -8.26 1.03
C ALA A 55 -7.56 -8.39 0.16
N VAL A 56 -6.98 -9.60 0.08
CA VAL A 56 -5.81 -9.88 -0.76
C VAL A 56 -6.15 -9.72 -2.23
N ALA A 57 -7.27 -10.26 -2.71
CA ALA A 57 -7.68 -10.12 -4.11
C ALA A 57 -7.89 -8.66 -4.51
N THR A 58 -8.55 -7.86 -3.67
CA THR A 58 -8.75 -6.42 -3.90
C THR A 58 -7.41 -5.68 -3.98
N SER A 59 -6.50 -5.95 -3.04
CA SER A 59 -5.18 -5.30 -3.01
C SER A 59 -4.32 -5.65 -4.23
N ALA A 60 -4.37 -6.91 -4.72
CA ALA A 60 -3.62 -7.35 -5.88
C ALA A 60 -4.06 -6.59 -7.14
N ASN A 61 -5.36 -6.42 -7.34
CA ASN A 61 -5.89 -5.60 -8.44
C ASN A 61 -5.43 -4.15 -8.35
N GLN A 62 -5.41 -3.57 -7.15
CA GLN A 62 -4.94 -2.20 -6.95
C GLN A 62 -3.44 -2.06 -7.28
N VAL A 63 -2.61 -3.02 -6.87
CA VAL A 63 -1.17 -3.04 -7.19
C VAL A 63 -0.95 -3.15 -8.70
N VAL A 64 -1.73 -3.98 -9.40
CA VAL A 64 -1.67 -4.08 -10.87
C VAL A 64 -2.01 -2.74 -11.52
N ALA A 65 -3.09 -2.08 -11.09
CA ALA A 65 -3.49 -0.77 -11.61
C ALA A 65 -2.42 0.31 -11.36
N SER A 66 -1.84 0.36 -10.16
CA SER A 66 -0.76 1.29 -9.83
C SER A 66 0.52 0.99 -10.61
N SER A 67 0.85 -0.28 -10.79
CA SER A 67 2.04 -0.71 -11.55
C SER A 67 1.90 -0.33 -13.02
N PHE A 68 0.70 -0.51 -13.60
CA PHE A 68 0.40 -0.09 -14.96
C PHE A 68 0.56 1.42 -15.13
N SER A 69 0.06 2.22 -14.17
CA SER A 69 0.26 3.67 -14.15
C SER A 69 1.75 4.05 -14.08
N GLY A 70 2.54 3.34 -13.28
CA GLY A 70 3.99 3.53 -13.18
C GLY A 70 4.70 3.21 -14.49
N VAL A 71 4.41 2.05 -15.09
CA VAL A 71 4.96 1.67 -16.40
C VAL A 71 4.61 2.71 -17.45
N LEU A 72 3.37 3.21 -17.50
CA LEU A 72 2.96 4.24 -18.45
C LEU A 72 3.77 5.55 -18.28
N ALA A 73 4.01 5.97 -17.03
CA ALA A 73 4.82 7.15 -16.73
C ALA A 73 6.29 6.98 -17.17
N HIS A 74 6.87 5.79 -16.96
CA HIS A 74 8.24 5.48 -17.41
C HIS A 74 8.33 5.23 -18.92
N PHE A 75 7.26 4.73 -19.54
CA PHE A 75 7.20 4.48 -20.98
C PHE A 75 7.32 5.78 -21.76
N LYS A 76 6.70 6.86 -21.27
CA LYS A 76 6.87 8.22 -21.81
C LYS A 76 8.32 8.73 -21.76
N LYS A 77 9.14 8.21 -20.83
CA LYS A 77 10.56 8.55 -20.67
C LYS A 77 11.51 7.61 -21.44
N ARG A 78 10.99 6.64 -22.20
CA ARG A 78 11.74 5.61 -22.96
C ARG A 78 12.72 4.76 -22.14
N THR A 79 12.56 4.72 -20.82
CA THR A 79 13.42 3.96 -19.89
C THR A 79 12.88 2.57 -19.54
N VAL A 80 11.84 2.08 -20.22
CA VAL A 80 11.21 0.80 -19.88
C VAL A 80 11.79 -0.33 -20.73
N ASP A 81 12.49 -1.26 -20.07
CA ASP A 81 12.85 -2.55 -20.67
C ASP A 81 11.74 -3.58 -20.43
N LEU A 82 10.81 -3.65 -21.40
CA LEU A 82 9.68 -4.58 -21.36
C LEU A 82 10.12 -6.05 -21.49
N ARG A 83 11.24 -6.33 -22.15
CA ARG A 83 11.75 -7.70 -22.30
C ARG A 83 12.23 -8.24 -20.97
N MET A 84 13.07 -7.47 -20.27
CA MET A 84 13.56 -7.85 -18.94
C MET A 84 12.43 -7.89 -17.91
N GLY A 85 11.52 -6.92 -17.94
CA GLY A 85 10.35 -6.89 -17.04
C GLY A 85 9.42 -8.09 -17.22
N GLY A 86 9.15 -8.49 -18.47
CA GLY A 86 8.30 -9.64 -18.77
C GLY A 86 8.95 -10.97 -18.45
N VAL A 87 10.23 -11.16 -18.80
CA VAL A 87 10.91 -12.45 -18.60
C VAL A 87 11.25 -12.65 -17.12
N LEU A 88 11.92 -11.70 -16.47
CA LEU A 88 12.35 -11.88 -15.09
C LEU A 88 11.22 -11.59 -14.11
N GLY A 89 10.53 -10.46 -14.28
CA GLY A 89 9.50 -10.02 -13.34
C GLY A 89 8.29 -10.96 -13.31
N ALA A 90 7.73 -11.28 -14.49
CA ALA A 90 6.53 -12.11 -14.53
C ALA A 90 6.82 -13.58 -14.19
N GLN A 91 7.92 -14.16 -14.67
CA GLN A 91 8.22 -15.57 -14.36
C GLN A 91 8.61 -15.78 -12.90
N LEU A 92 9.51 -14.94 -12.35
CA LEU A 92 9.88 -15.07 -10.94
C LEU A 92 8.71 -14.73 -10.03
N GLY A 93 7.96 -13.67 -10.35
CA GLY A 93 6.79 -13.27 -9.57
C GLY A 93 5.71 -14.35 -9.52
N THR A 94 5.39 -14.98 -10.65
CA THR A 94 4.40 -16.06 -10.70
C THR A 94 4.89 -17.33 -10.01
N GLN A 95 6.16 -17.72 -10.19
CA GLN A 95 6.72 -18.90 -9.53
C GLN A 95 6.80 -18.74 -8.01
N ILE A 96 7.26 -17.58 -7.53
CA ILE A 96 7.34 -17.30 -6.09
C ILE A 96 5.94 -17.17 -5.51
N GLY A 97 5.05 -16.43 -6.18
CA GLY A 97 3.66 -16.26 -5.76
C GLY A 97 2.89 -17.58 -5.64
N ALA A 98 3.08 -18.49 -6.59
CA ALA A 98 2.43 -19.81 -6.56
C ALA A 98 2.93 -20.72 -5.42
N ARG A 99 4.13 -20.46 -4.88
CA ARG A 99 4.71 -21.24 -3.77
C ARG A 99 4.35 -20.69 -2.39
N LEU A 100 3.89 -19.45 -2.30
CA LEU A 100 3.57 -18.79 -1.03
C LEU A 100 2.13 -19.08 -0.62
N LYS A 101 1.95 -19.59 0.60
CA LYS A 101 0.61 -19.73 1.20
C LYS A 101 0.14 -18.39 1.75
N ALA A 102 -1.19 -18.20 1.81
CA ALA A 102 -1.80 -16.97 2.34
C ALA A 102 -1.31 -16.60 3.75
N GLU A 103 -1.05 -17.59 4.60
CA GLU A 103 -0.52 -17.41 5.95
C GLU A 103 0.91 -16.84 5.95
N GLN A 104 1.78 -17.34 5.07
CA GLN A 104 3.14 -16.82 4.92
C GLN A 104 3.13 -15.38 4.42
N LEU A 105 2.24 -15.07 3.47
CA LEU A 105 2.08 -13.72 2.94
C LEU A 105 1.61 -12.75 4.04
N ARG A 106 0.71 -13.20 4.92
CA ARG A 106 0.23 -12.42 6.07
C ARG A 106 1.35 -12.16 7.09
N ILE A 107 2.18 -13.16 7.38
CA ILE A 107 3.33 -13.00 8.28
C ILE A 107 4.35 -12.03 7.67
N LEU A 108 4.66 -12.19 6.38
CA LEU A 108 5.60 -11.33 5.67
C LEU A 108 5.13 -9.86 5.66
N LEU A 109 3.84 -9.63 5.39
CA LEU A 109 3.23 -8.31 5.44
C LEU A 109 3.31 -7.71 6.85
N SER A 110 2.98 -8.50 7.88
CA SER A 110 3.05 -8.06 9.28
C SER A 110 4.46 -7.66 9.69
N LEU A 111 5.47 -8.44 9.29
CA LEU A 111 6.88 -8.12 9.52
C LEU A 111 7.31 -6.84 8.81
N LEU A 112 6.91 -6.66 7.55
CA LEU A 112 7.20 -5.44 6.79
C LEU A 112 6.62 -4.20 7.48
N VAL A 113 5.35 -4.25 7.88
CA VAL A 113 4.68 -3.13 8.55
C VAL A 113 5.34 -2.80 9.90
N LEU A 114 5.72 -3.83 10.67
CA LEU A 114 6.45 -3.64 11.92
C LEU A 114 7.82 -3.00 11.68
N ALA A 115 8.56 -3.45 10.67
CA ALA A 115 9.87 -2.89 10.34
C ALA A 115 9.77 -1.42 9.89
N VAL A 116 8.80 -1.08 9.05
CA VAL A 116 8.56 0.32 8.63
C VAL A 116 8.17 1.18 9.82
N SER A 117 7.28 0.69 10.69
CA SER A 117 6.87 1.41 11.90
C SER A 117 8.05 1.64 12.85
N ALA A 118 8.91 0.64 13.04
CA ALA A 118 10.11 0.75 13.85
C ALA A 118 11.11 1.75 13.26
N LYS A 119 11.33 1.73 11.93
CA LYS A 119 12.19 2.72 11.24
C LYS A 119 11.71 4.14 11.51
N ILE A 120 10.42 4.39 11.31
CA ILE A 120 9.82 5.72 11.52
C ILE A 120 9.97 6.14 12.99
N ALA A 121 9.69 5.25 13.94
CA ALA A 121 9.87 5.53 15.35
C ALA A 121 11.33 5.86 15.71
N PHE A 122 12.29 5.18 15.08
CA PHE A 122 13.72 5.44 15.28
C PHE A 122 14.15 6.77 14.67
N GLU A 123 13.66 7.11 13.47
CA GLU A 123 13.89 8.41 12.85
C GLU A 123 13.31 9.55 13.72
N LEU A 124 12.15 9.35 14.34
CA LEU A 124 11.55 10.32 15.25
C LEU A 124 12.33 10.49 16.56
N LEU A 125 13.00 9.43 17.05
CA LEU A 125 13.86 9.50 18.24
C LEU A 125 15.21 10.16 17.94
N GLN A 126 15.70 10.06 16.70
CA GLN A 126 16.98 10.64 16.27
C GLN A 126 16.88 12.08 15.78
N GLN A 127 15.68 12.60 15.50
CA GLN A 127 15.47 14.00 15.19
C GLN A 127 15.30 14.82 16.48
N PRO A 128 16.32 15.56 16.97
CA PRO A 128 16.05 16.70 17.82
C PRO A 128 15.24 17.67 16.97
N VAL A 129 13.99 17.87 17.40
CA VAL A 129 13.04 18.76 16.77
C VAL A 129 13.69 20.15 16.70
N ASP A 130 14.05 20.58 15.48
CA ASP A 130 14.72 21.85 15.13
C ASP A 130 13.86 23.10 15.43
N LEU A 131 12.90 23.00 16.35
CA LEU A 131 11.99 24.06 16.78
C LEU A 131 12.66 25.13 17.68
N LEU A 132 13.98 25.10 17.87
CA LEU A 132 14.74 26.10 18.64
C LEU A 132 15.54 27.09 17.77
N ASN A 133 15.65 26.88 16.45
CA ASN A 133 16.38 27.78 15.54
C ASN A 133 15.53 28.88 14.89
N LEU A 134 14.27 29.08 15.31
CA LEU A 134 13.44 30.24 14.92
C LEU A 134 13.47 31.37 15.96
N SER A 135 14.49 31.40 16.83
CA SER A 135 14.66 32.42 17.88
C SER A 135 15.95 33.24 17.77
N GLU A 136 16.58 33.26 16.59
CA GLU A 136 17.53 34.33 16.25
C GLU A 136 16.85 35.23 15.22
N PRO A 137 16.44 36.46 15.59
CA PRO A 137 16.00 37.44 14.62
C PRO A 137 17.22 37.79 13.77
N GLU A 138 17.06 37.75 12.44
CA GLU A 138 18.05 38.30 11.51
C GLU A 138 18.32 39.77 11.90
N GLY A 139 19.48 40.00 12.49
CA GLY A 139 19.91 41.29 13.00
C GLY A 139 21.43 41.40 12.96
N HIS A 140 21.96 41.75 11.78
CA HIS A 140 22.82 42.91 11.52
C HIS A 140 23.37 42.88 10.09
#